data_AF-D2PQG0-F1
#
_entry.id   AF-D2PQG0-F1
#
_cell.length_a   1.000
_cell.length_b   1.000
_cell.length_c   1.000
_cell.angle_alpha   90.00
_cell.angle_beta   90.00
_cell.angle_gamma   90.00
#
_symmetry.space_group_name_H-M   'P 1'
#
loop_
_entity.id
_entity.type
_entity.pdbx_description
1 polymer ?
#
loop_
_entity_poly.entity_id
_entity_poly.type
_entity_poly.pdbx_seq_one_letter_code
_entity_poly.pdbx_strand_id
1 'polypeptide(L)'
;MIEGAAILLVGLVTGYLAGRRSRRPEPLTGAAVCSCHHPRGQHLDGKGPCQADNKQSVNGVQVFLSCPCQLYDGPEPLPQFYAPEIQP
;
A
#
# COMPACT_ATOMS: atom_id res chain seq x y z
N MET A 1 7.17 -10.14 -46.01
CA MET A 1 7.03 -10.89 -44.72
C MET A 1 8.19 -10.63 -43.76
N ILE A 2 9.42 -10.42 -44.23
CA ILE A 2 10.61 -10.19 -43.37
C ILE A 2 10.53 -8.85 -42.62
N GLU A 3 10.03 -7.80 -43.26
CA GLU A 3 9.96 -6.45 -42.67
C GLU A 3 9.02 -6.39 -41.46
N GLY A 4 7.86 -7.06 -41.54
CA GLY A 4 6.92 -7.15 -40.41
C GLY A 4 7.50 -7.93 -39.22
N ALA A 5 8.24 -9.01 -39.50
CA ALA A 5 8.91 -9.79 -38.46
C ALA A 5 10.01 -8.97 -37.76
N ALA A 6 10.73 -8.13 -38.51
CA ALA A 6 11.75 -7.25 -37.95
C ALA A 6 11.14 -6.19 -37.01
N ILE A 7 10.05 -5.55 -37.41
CA ILE A 7 9.36 -4.54 -36.58
C ILE A 7 8.83 -5.19 -35.29
N LEU A 8 8.21 -6.37 -35.39
CA LEU A 8 7.71 -7.10 -34.23
C LEU A 8 8.83 -7.51 -33.26
N LEU A 9 9.96 -8.01 -33.78
CA LEU A 9 11.10 -8.38 -32.93
C LEU A 9 11.70 -7.17 -32.22
N VAL A 10 11.84 -6.04 -32.91
CA VAL A 10 12.33 -4.80 -32.31
C VAL A 10 11.37 -4.35 -31.21
N GLY A 11 10.05 -4.31 -31.47
CA GLY A 11 9.06 -3.95 -30.46
C GLY A 11 9.08 -4.88 -29.25
N LEU A 12 9.17 -6.20 -29.47
CA LEU A 12 9.20 -7.20 -28.41
C LEU A 12 10.44 -7.06 -27.52
N VAL A 13 11.62 -6.92 -28.12
CA VAL A 13 12.89 -6.78 -27.39
C VAL A 13 12.91 -5.46 -26.63
N THR A 14 12.47 -4.36 -27.25
CA THR A 14 12.45 -3.04 -26.62
C THR A 14 11.47 -3.02 -25.43
N GLY A 15 10.27 -3.58 -25.60
CA GLY A 15 9.28 -3.71 -24.53
C GLY A 15 9.74 -4.63 -23.40
N TYR A 16 10.40 -5.74 -23.72
CA TYR A 16 10.93 -6.67 -22.73
C TYR A 16 12.03 -6.01 -21.88
N LEU A 17 12.98 -5.31 -22.51
CA LEU A 17 14.06 -4.60 -21.81
C LEU A 17 13.53 -3.43 -20.97
N ALA A 18 12.57 -2.66 -21.49
CA ALA A 18 11.93 -1.56 -20.77
C ALA A 18 11.11 -2.07 -19.58
N GLY A 19 10.30 -3.12 -19.78
CA GLY A 19 9.51 -3.75 -18.72
C GLY A 19 10.37 -4.32 -17.60
N ARG A 20 11.54 -4.90 -17.91
CA ARG A 20 12.48 -5.40 -16.91
C ARG A 20 13.06 -4.27 -16.04
N ARG A 21 13.22 -3.07 -16.60
CA ARG A 21 13.72 -1.88 -15.90
C ARG A 21 12.61 -1.16 -15.11
N SER A 22 11.36 -1.21 -15.60
CA SER A 22 10.18 -0.63 -14.96
C SER A 22 9.60 -1.47 -13.82
N ARG A 23 10.07 -2.70 -13.62
CA ARG A 23 9.73 -3.54 -12.44
C ARG A 23 10.45 -3.11 -11.16
N ARG A 24 11.12 -1.95 -11.15
CA ARG A 24 11.49 -1.36 -9.87
C ARG A 24 10.16 -0.92 -9.23
N PRO A 25 9.69 -1.56 -8.15
CA PRO A 25 8.49 -1.10 -7.48
C PRO A 25 8.73 0.37 -7.16
N GLU A 26 7.87 1.23 -7.71
CA GLU A 26 7.83 2.63 -7.32
C GLU A 26 7.73 2.60 -5.78
N PRO A 27 8.63 3.29 -5.06
CA PRO A 27 8.41 3.48 -3.63
C PRO A 27 7.00 4.02 -3.52
N LEU A 28 6.15 3.35 -2.75
CA LEU A 28 4.85 3.88 -2.35
C LEU A 28 5.09 5.08 -1.42
N THR A 29 5.83 6.10 -1.89
CA THR A 29 5.99 7.40 -1.25
C THR A 29 4.61 8.02 -1.24
N GLY A 30 3.92 7.84 -0.11
CA GLY A 30 2.60 8.40 0.13
C GLY A 30 1.43 7.43 0.00
N ALA A 31 1.64 6.10 0.02
CA ALA A 31 0.50 5.25 0.36
C ALA A 31 0.07 5.63 1.79
N ALA A 32 -1.07 6.30 1.92
CA ALA A 32 -1.66 6.54 3.22
C ALA A 32 -1.96 5.16 3.82
N VAL A 33 -1.24 4.80 4.87
CA VAL A 33 -1.37 3.54 5.59
C VAL A 33 -2.19 3.80 6.86
N CYS A 34 -3.15 2.93 7.15
CA CYS A 34 -3.92 3.01 8.39
C CYS A 34 -3.10 2.51 9.59
N SER A 35 -3.52 2.79 10.83
CA SER A 35 -2.82 2.34 12.06
C SER A 35 -2.62 0.81 12.15
N CYS A 36 -3.48 0.07 11.47
CA CYS A 36 -3.48 -1.39 11.29
C CYS A 36 -2.65 -1.86 10.08
N HIS A 37 -1.83 -0.97 9.50
CA HIS A 37 -0.82 -1.28 8.49
C HIS A 37 -1.34 -1.79 7.12
N HIS A 38 -2.61 -1.52 6.79
CA HIS A 38 -3.16 -1.78 5.46
C HIS A 38 -3.27 -0.50 4.62
N PRO A 39 -3.40 -0.61 3.29
CA PRO A 39 -3.64 0.55 2.42
C PRO A 39 -4.97 1.24 2.75
N ARG A 40 -4.99 2.58 2.83
CA ARG A 40 -6.22 3.38 3.07
C ARG A 40 -7.31 3.16 2.03
N GLY A 41 -6.96 2.70 0.83
CA GLY A 41 -7.91 2.32 -0.23
C GLY A 41 -8.85 1.16 0.14
N GLN A 42 -8.61 0.48 1.27
CA GLN A 42 -9.49 -0.58 1.78
C GLN A 42 -10.66 -0.06 2.65
N HIS A 43 -10.77 1.26 2.85
CA HIS A 43 -11.93 1.86 3.50
C HIS A 43 -13.07 2.10 2.52
N LEU A 44 -14.30 1.75 2.93
CA LEU A 44 -15.51 2.10 2.18
C LEU A 44 -15.61 3.62 2.04
N ASP A 45 -15.73 4.11 0.80
CA ASP A 45 -15.85 5.55 0.48
C ASP A 45 -14.73 6.44 1.08
N GLY A 46 -13.57 5.85 1.41
CA GLY A 46 -12.44 6.58 1.98
C GLY A 46 -12.70 7.23 3.35
N LYS A 47 -13.77 6.84 4.06
CA LYS A 47 -14.15 7.29 5.42
C LYS A 47 -14.87 6.24 6.27
N GLY A 48 -15.47 5.24 5.64
CA GLY A 48 -16.25 4.18 6.27
C GLY A 48 -15.39 3.07 6.89
N PRO A 49 -16.00 1.94 7.28
CA PRO A 49 -15.28 0.81 7.87
C PRO A 49 -14.23 0.25 6.91
N CYS A 50 -13.17 -0.29 7.48
CA CYS A 50 -12.18 -1.02 6.71
C CYS A 50 -12.73 -2.39 6.27
N GLN A 51 -12.48 -2.74 5.01
CA GLN A 51 -12.89 -4.01 4.39
C GLN A 51 -11.72 -5.02 4.31
N ALA A 52 -10.63 -4.78 5.06
CA ALA A 52 -9.50 -5.69 5.14
C ALA A 52 -9.78 -6.86 6.08
N ASP A 53 -9.24 -8.03 5.76
CA ASP A 53 -9.17 -9.16 6.69
C ASP A 53 -7.78 -9.22 7.33
N ASN A 54 -7.76 -9.31 8.66
CA ASN A 54 -6.57 -9.56 9.44
C ASN A 54 -6.38 -11.06 9.64
N LYS A 55 -5.14 -11.52 9.45
CA LYS A 55 -4.75 -12.89 9.80
C LYS A 55 -4.37 -12.92 11.27
N GLN A 56 -5.06 -13.73 12.06
CA GLN A 56 -4.71 -14.01 13.44
C GLN A 56 -4.42 -15.51 13.60
N SER A 57 -3.40 -15.86 14.38
CA SER A 57 -3.19 -17.24 14.79
C SER A 57 -3.83 -17.45 16.16
N VAL A 58 -4.78 -18.38 16.25
CA VAL A 58 -5.42 -18.80 17.50
C VAL A 58 -5.19 -20.29 17.65
N ASN A 59 -4.45 -20.70 18.69
CA ASN A 59 -4.13 -22.11 18.95
C ASN A 59 -3.50 -22.84 17.74
N GLY A 60 -2.67 -22.15 16.96
CA GLY A 60 -2.01 -22.71 15.77
C GLY A 60 -2.88 -22.76 14.51
N VAL A 61 -4.16 -22.39 14.59
CA VAL A 61 -5.04 -22.24 13.42
C VAL A 61 -4.99 -20.80 12.93
N GLN A 62 -4.82 -20.60 11.62
CA GLN A 62 -4.97 -19.28 11.00
C GLN A 62 -6.46 -18.99 10.82
N VAL A 63 -6.91 -17.89 11.42
CA VAL A 63 -8.25 -17.35 11.26
C VAL A 63 -8.17 -15.99 10.58
N PHE A 64 -9.12 -15.73 9.69
CA PHE A 64 -9.30 -14.44 9.04
C PHE A 64 -10.45 -13.72 9.75
N LEU A 65 -10.16 -12.53 10.26
CA LEU A 65 -11.12 -11.71 11.01
C LEU A 65 -11.16 -10.33 10.36
N SER A 66 -12.34 -9.75 10.21
CA SER A 66 -12.47 -8.40 9.65
C SER A 66 -11.71 -7.37 10.51
N CYS A 67 -11.08 -6.38 9.85
CA CYS A 67 -10.37 -5.32 10.55
C CYS A 67 -11.35 -4.46 11.36
N PRO A 68 -11.16 -4.33 12.70
CA PRO A 68 -12.02 -3.48 13.53
C PRO A 68 -11.66 -1.99 13.41
N CYS A 69 -10.80 -1.63 12.47
CA CYS A 69 -10.25 -0.30 12.33
C CYS A 69 -11.23 0.67 11.66
N GLN A 70 -11.32 1.88 12.22
CA GLN A 70 -12.06 2.99 11.64
C GLN A 70 -11.08 4.08 11.20
N LEU A 71 -11.40 4.74 10.10
CA LEU A 71 -10.57 5.79 9.59
C LEU A 71 -10.64 7.01 10.50
N TYR A 72 -9.48 7.48 10.96
CA TYR A 72 -9.41 8.76 11.67
C TYR A 72 -9.49 9.91 10.66
N ASP A 73 -10.51 10.75 10.82
CA ASP A 73 -10.75 11.98 10.06
C ASP A 73 -10.71 13.24 10.94
N GLY A 74 -10.22 13.11 12.18
CA GLY A 74 -10.04 14.22 13.11
C GLY A 74 -8.83 15.11 12.79
N PRO A 75 -8.58 16.14 13.62
CA PRO A 75 -7.44 17.05 13.46
C PRO A 75 -6.11 16.28 13.50
N GLU A 76 -5.05 16.83 12.92
CA GLU A 76 -3.74 16.16 12.87
C GLU A 76 -3.36 15.64 14.27
N PRO A 77 -3.09 14.32 14.41
CA PRO A 77 -2.78 13.75 15.71
C PRO A 77 -1.54 14.46 16.25
N LEU A 78 -1.64 14.96 17.48
CA LEU A 78 -0.52 15.62 18.14
C LEU A 78 0.72 14.72 18.04
N PRO A 79 1.87 15.24 17.63
CA PRO A 79 3.10 14.47 17.65
C PRO A 79 3.27 13.94 19.08
N GLN A 80 3.63 12.66 19.19
CA GLN A 80 3.68 11.88 20.44
C GLN A 80 4.64 12.45 21.52
N PHE A 81 5.25 13.61 21.24
CA PHE A 81 6.34 14.26 21.97
C PHE A 81 6.08 15.75 22.22
N TYR A 82 4.87 16.15 22.60
CA TYR A 82 4.74 17.38 23.41
C TYR A 82 5.12 17.06 24.87
N ALA A 83 6.41 16.76 25.09
CA ALA A 83 6.97 16.84 26.44
C ALA A 83 7.07 18.33 26.79
N PRO A 84 6.52 18.80 27.93
CA PRO A 84 6.72 20.19 28.34
C PRO A 84 8.22 20.44 28.53
N GLU A 85 8.70 21.61 28.07
CA GLU A 85 10.05 22.07 28.41
C GLU A 85 10.17 22.13 29.94
N ILE A 86 11.08 21.33 30.52
CA ILE A 86 11.43 21.45 31.93
C ILE A 86 12.19 22.77 32.05
N GLN A 87 11.51 23.83 32.48
CA GLN A 87 12.17 25.10 32.80
C GLN A 87 12.95 24.96 34.12
N PRO A 88 14.21 25.45 34.17
CA PRO A 88 15.03 25.43 35.39
C PRO A 88 14.52 26.37 36.48
#